data_AF-A0A6B0T5U6-F1
#
_entry.id   AF-A0A6B0T5U6-F1
#
_cell.length_a   1.000
_cell.length_b   1.000
_cell.length_c   1.000
_cell.angle_alpha   90.00
_cell.angle_beta   90.00
_cell.angle_gamma   90.00
#
_symmetry.space_group_name_H-M   'P 1'
#
loop_
_entity.id
_entity.type
_entity.pdbx_description
1 polymer ?
#
loop_
_entity_poly.entity_id
_entity_poly.type
_entity_poly.pdbx_seq_one_letter_code
_entity_poly.pdbx_strand_id
1 'polypeptide(L)'
;MISPEEVSVVIPTLDPDPITLESVPDTVETAVVSEGNRAEARNLGAAQTDGKILVFCDDDITFEESFFWQHVREARQGLVIGLEDFDFGLLLTRFFVLSRQVFESLGGFDERLNHMEDTEFCLHALNKGLELRGLPRDSIHHEEHESVGQGTLQTLQATAYLCVRYPQYAPSLLKGVLNF
;
A
#
# COMPACT_ATOMS: atom_id res chain seq x y z
N MET A 1 -7.73 19.51 -13.50
CA MET A 1 -8.20 19.27 -12.12
C MET A 1 -8.63 17.82 -12.08
N ILE A 2 -8.15 17.05 -11.12
CA ILE A 2 -8.64 15.68 -10.90
C ILE A 2 -10.02 15.81 -10.26
N SER A 3 -10.97 15.07 -10.80
CA SER A 3 -12.33 15.04 -10.26
C SER A 3 -12.52 13.81 -9.36
N PRO A 4 -13.40 13.85 -8.33
CA PRO A 4 -13.56 12.72 -7.42
C PRO A 4 -13.92 11.39 -8.10
N GLU A 5 -14.67 11.43 -9.20
CA GLU A 5 -15.00 10.24 -10.00
C GLU A 5 -13.81 9.59 -10.71
N GLU A 6 -12.63 10.23 -10.71
CA GLU A 6 -11.40 9.66 -11.25
C GLU A 6 -10.58 8.91 -10.19
N VAL A 7 -11.06 8.84 -8.95
CA VAL A 7 -10.34 8.28 -7.81
C VAL A 7 -11.13 7.13 -7.20
N SER A 8 -10.45 6.04 -6.87
CA SER A 8 -11.02 4.96 -6.07
C SER A 8 -10.14 4.68 -4.86
N VAL A 9 -10.77 4.49 -3.72
CA VAL A 9 -10.13 4.07 -2.48
C VAL A 9 -10.40 2.58 -2.26
N VAL A 10 -9.38 1.85 -1.79
CA VAL A 10 -9.47 0.43 -1.45
C VAL A 10 -8.99 0.23 -0.02
N ILE A 11 -9.85 -0.35 0.83
CA ILE A 11 -9.59 -0.61 2.24
C ILE A 11 -9.76 -2.12 2.49
N PRO A 12 -8.68 -2.89 2.67
CA PRO A 12 -8.77 -4.31 3.00
C PRO A 12 -9.00 -4.48 4.51
N THR A 13 -10.14 -5.04 4.90
CA THR A 13 -10.46 -5.21 6.33
C THR A 13 -11.54 -6.27 6.58
N LEU A 14 -11.52 -6.85 7.79
CA LEU A 14 -12.61 -7.67 8.30
C LEU A 14 -13.67 -6.84 9.05
N ASP A 15 -13.35 -5.59 9.39
CA ASP A 15 -14.28 -4.65 10.02
C ASP A 15 -15.21 -4.07 8.94
N PRO A 16 -16.54 -4.20 9.06
CA PRO A 16 -17.46 -3.60 8.11
C PRO A 16 -17.52 -2.07 8.18
N ASP A 17 -17.02 -1.44 9.24
CA ASP A 17 -17.07 0.01 9.46
C ASP A 17 -15.71 0.55 9.93
N PRO A 18 -14.66 0.43 9.10
CA PRO A 18 -13.31 0.83 9.49
C PRO A 18 -13.22 2.35 9.68
N ILE A 19 -12.54 2.80 10.74
CA ILE A 19 -12.41 4.22 11.09
C ILE A 19 -11.85 5.08 9.93
N THR A 20 -11.06 4.47 9.04
CA THR A 20 -10.54 5.13 7.84
C THR A 20 -11.63 5.72 6.95
N LEU A 21 -12.85 5.17 6.95
CA LEU A 21 -13.97 5.75 6.20
C LEU A 21 -14.32 7.17 6.66
N GLU A 22 -14.06 7.53 7.92
CA GLU A 22 -14.29 8.90 8.42
C GLU A 22 -13.38 9.94 7.73
N SER A 23 -12.26 9.51 7.14
CA SER A 23 -11.29 10.37 6.46
C SER A 23 -11.42 10.37 4.93
N VAL A 24 -12.10 9.38 4.36
CA VAL A 24 -12.29 9.29 2.91
C VAL A 24 -13.39 10.26 2.48
N PRO A 25 -13.15 11.14 1.49
CA PRO A 25 -14.20 12.05 1.03
C PRO A 25 -15.42 11.28 0.49
N ASP A 26 -16.64 11.62 0.95
CA ASP A 26 -17.91 10.97 0.58
C ASP A 26 -18.18 10.88 -0.93
N THR A 27 -17.48 11.69 -1.73
CA THR A 27 -17.62 11.77 -3.19
C THR A 27 -16.73 10.77 -3.94
N VAL A 28 -15.84 10.07 -3.24
CA VAL A 28 -14.87 9.13 -3.81
C VAL A 28 -15.40 7.71 -3.72
N GLU A 29 -15.35 6.99 -4.83
CA GLU A 29 -15.70 5.57 -4.87
C GLU A 29 -14.79 4.79 -3.92
N THR A 30 -15.38 3.98 -3.04
CA THR A 30 -14.61 3.24 -2.02
C THR A 30 -15.02 1.78 -2.00
N ALA A 31 -14.03 0.89 -2.10
CA ALA A 31 -14.20 -0.55 -1.92
C ALA A 31 -13.63 -0.99 -0.56
N VAL A 32 -14.50 -1.47 0.32
CA VAL A 32 -14.15 -2.13 1.58
C VAL A 32 -14.19 -3.64 1.36
N VAL A 33 -13.05 -4.32 1.48
CA VAL A 33 -12.89 -5.71 1.03
C VAL A 33 -12.41 -6.62 2.15
N SER A 34 -13.20 -7.65 2.47
CA SER A 34 -12.92 -8.63 3.52
C SER A 34 -12.52 -10.02 3.01
N GLU A 35 -12.46 -10.18 1.69
CA GLU A 35 -12.16 -11.46 1.04
C GLU A 35 -10.66 -11.68 0.89
N GLY A 36 -10.20 -12.89 1.24
CA GLY A 36 -8.81 -13.31 1.04
C GLY A 36 -7.82 -12.73 2.05
N ASN A 37 -6.54 -12.83 1.73
CA ASN A 37 -5.46 -12.14 2.44
C ASN A 37 -5.38 -10.65 2.03
N ARG A 38 -4.50 -9.88 2.67
CA ARG A 38 -4.39 -8.43 2.42
C ARG A 38 -4.05 -8.09 0.96
N ALA A 39 -3.18 -8.86 0.32
CA ALA A 39 -2.82 -8.65 -1.09
C ALA A 39 -4.00 -8.98 -2.02
N GLU A 40 -4.67 -10.11 -1.78
CA GLU A 40 -5.87 -10.52 -2.51
C GLU A 40 -7.00 -9.48 -2.37
N ALA A 41 -7.26 -9.01 -1.15
CA ALA A 41 -8.27 -7.99 -0.87
C ALA A 41 -7.98 -6.66 -1.60
N ARG A 42 -6.72 -6.21 -1.61
CA ARG A 42 -6.32 -5.01 -2.35
C ARG A 42 -6.48 -5.19 -3.87
N ASN A 43 -6.04 -6.32 -4.42
CA ASN A 43 -6.21 -6.63 -5.83
C ASN A 43 -7.70 -6.67 -6.22
N LEU A 44 -8.54 -7.32 -5.40
CA LEU A 44 -9.97 -7.42 -5.62
C LEU A 44 -10.65 -6.06 -5.55
N GLY A 45 -10.34 -5.23 -4.55
CA GLY A 45 -10.91 -3.89 -4.44
C GLY A 45 -10.49 -2.97 -5.59
N ALA A 46 -9.24 -3.10 -6.06
CA ALA A 46 -8.81 -2.41 -7.27
C ALA A 46 -9.61 -2.89 -8.50
N ALA A 47 -9.87 -4.19 -8.63
CA ALA A 47 -10.64 -4.74 -9.75
C ALA A 47 -12.15 -4.41 -9.70
N GLN A 48 -12.69 -4.11 -8.51
CA GLN A 48 -14.11 -3.77 -8.29
C GLN A 48 -14.42 -2.28 -8.49
N THR A 49 -13.40 -1.45 -8.75
CA THR A 49 -13.51 0.01 -8.83
C THR A 49 -12.98 0.52 -10.17
N ASP A 50 -13.39 1.73 -10.57
CA ASP A 50 -13.14 2.25 -11.93
C ASP A 50 -12.20 3.48 -11.99
N GLY A 51 -11.89 4.10 -10.85
CA GLY A 51 -11.10 5.32 -10.75
C GLY A 51 -9.70 5.17 -11.35
N LYS A 52 -9.26 6.16 -12.13
CA LYS A 52 -7.94 6.18 -12.80
C LYS A 52 -6.78 6.30 -11.80
N ILE A 53 -7.06 6.77 -10.59
CA ILE A 53 -6.12 6.84 -9.48
C ILE A 53 -6.63 5.90 -8.40
N LEU A 54 -5.75 5.04 -7.92
CA LEU A 54 -5.99 4.13 -6.81
C LEU A 54 -5.35 4.70 -5.56
N VAL A 55 -6.10 4.69 -4.48
CA VAL A 55 -5.61 4.96 -3.13
C VAL A 55 -5.85 3.71 -2.28
N PHE A 56 -4.77 3.11 -1.77
CA PHE A 56 -4.87 2.01 -0.80
C PHE A 56 -4.67 2.57 0.61
N CYS A 57 -5.56 2.21 1.52
CA CYS A 57 -5.46 2.57 2.92
C CYS A 57 -5.56 1.31 3.79
N ASP A 58 -4.84 1.26 4.91
CA ASP A 58 -5.22 0.34 5.98
C ASP A 58 -6.54 0.81 6.62
N ASP A 59 -7.16 0.00 7.47
CA ASP A 59 -8.45 0.29 8.10
C ASP A 59 -8.36 1.15 9.37
N ASP A 60 -7.17 1.26 9.95
CA ASP A 60 -6.89 1.84 11.25
C ASP A 60 -6.23 3.23 11.20
N ILE A 61 -6.45 4.01 10.13
CA ILE A 61 -5.87 5.34 9.97
C ILE A 61 -6.89 6.46 9.85
N THR A 62 -6.50 7.67 10.25
CA THR A 62 -7.24 8.89 9.93
C THR A 62 -6.34 9.98 9.39
N PHE A 63 -6.89 10.81 8.50
CA PHE A 63 -6.17 11.89 7.83
C PHE A 63 -7.10 13.01 7.37
N GLU A 64 -6.54 14.20 7.19
CA GLU A 64 -7.28 15.35 6.67
C GLU A 64 -7.63 15.19 5.19
N GLU A 65 -8.82 15.62 4.78
CA GLU A 65 -9.24 15.61 3.36
C GLU A 65 -8.24 16.42 2.48
N SER A 66 -7.66 17.49 3.02
CA SER A 66 -6.65 18.28 2.32
C SER A 66 -5.37 17.49 2.02
N PHE A 67 -4.95 16.62 2.94
CA PHE A 67 -3.83 15.71 2.77
C PHE A 67 -4.13 14.68 1.66
N PHE A 68 -5.33 14.09 1.70
CA PHE A 68 -5.78 13.15 0.66
C PHE A 68 -5.70 13.76 -0.74
N TRP A 69 -6.34 14.91 -0.94
CA TRP A 69 -6.36 15.56 -2.25
C TRP A 69 -5.01 16.15 -2.66
N GLN A 70 -4.16 16.53 -1.71
CA GLN A 70 -2.81 16.96 -2.02
C GLN A 70 -2.07 15.83 -2.75
N HIS A 71 -2.07 14.62 -2.20
CA HIS A 71 -1.28 13.51 -2.74
C HIS A 71 -1.92 12.82 -3.94
N VAL A 72 -3.26 12.73 -4.00
CA VAL A 72 -3.98 12.30 -5.20
C VAL A 72 -3.60 13.15 -6.41
N ARG A 73 -3.42 14.47 -6.25
CA ARG A 73 -3.00 15.38 -7.33
C ARG A 73 -1.59 15.17 -7.85
N GLU A 74 -0.77 14.44 -7.11
CA GLU A 74 0.61 14.14 -7.50
C GLU A 74 0.70 12.85 -8.32
N ALA A 75 -0.35 12.03 -8.31
CA ALA A 75 -0.42 10.77 -9.02
C ALA A 75 -0.17 10.99 -10.53
N ARG A 76 0.80 10.26 -11.06
CA ARG A 76 1.20 10.30 -12.47
C ARG A 76 1.79 8.97 -12.88
N GLN A 77 1.92 8.76 -14.18
CA GLN A 77 2.65 7.61 -14.70
C GLN A 77 4.09 7.63 -14.17
N GLY A 78 4.58 6.48 -13.71
CA GLY A 78 5.95 6.32 -13.23
C GLY A 78 6.18 6.64 -11.75
N LEU A 79 5.14 6.98 -10.98
CA LEU A 79 5.25 7.34 -9.57
C LEU A 79 4.36 6.47 -8.68
N VAL A 80 4.90 6.05 -7.54
CA VAL A 80 4.17 5.50 -6.39
C VAL A 80 4.46 6.39 -5.18
N ILE A 81 3.42 6.80 -4.45
CA ILE A 81 3.51 7.63 -3.26
C ILE A 81 2.99 6.81 -2.08
N GLY A 82 3.64 6.89 -0.93
CA GLY A 82 3.10 6.27 0.28
C GLY A 82 3.88 6.66 1.52
N LEU A 83 3.43 6.20 2.69
CA LEU A 83 4.18 6.42 3.92
C LEU A 83 5.50 5.67 3.87
N GLU A 84 6.57 6.27 4.39
CA GLU A 84 7.86 5.60 4.54
C GLU A 84 7.73 4.36 5.44
N ASP A 85 8.41 3.28 5.05
CA ASP A 85 8.53 2.11 5.90
C ASP A 85 9.53 2.33 7.04
N PHE A 86 9.71 1.30 7.86
CA PHE A 86 10.57 1.36 9.05
C PHE A 86 12.03 1.01 8.72
N ASP A 87 12.25 0.09 7.77
CA ASP A 87 13.47 -0.70 7.73
C ASP A 87 14.17 -0.78 6.37
N PHE A 88 13.44 -0.60 5.27
CA PHE A 88 13.97 -0.83 3.92
C PHE A 88 14.12 0.44 3.08
N GLY A 89 13.62 1.58 3.54
CA GLY A 89 13.58 2.82 2.75
C GLY A 89 12.60 2.71 1.59
N LEU A 90 11.52 1.96 1.79
CA LEU A 90 10.44 1.71 0.84
C LEU A 90 9.15 2.37 1.37
N LEU A 91 8.00 1.90 0.92
CA LEU A 91 6.71 2.50 1.24
C LEU A 91 5.76 1.45 1.83
N LEU A 92 4.89 1.88 2.74
CA LEU A 92 3.84 1.07 3.37
C LEU A 92 2.51 1.30 2.68
N THR A 93 1.75 0.22 2.45
CA THR A 93 0.39 0.30 1.90
C THR A 93 -0.66 0.87 2.87
N ARG A 94 -0.24 1.29 4.07
CA ARG A 94 -1.07 2.01 5.04
C ARG A 94 -1.71 3.26 4.43
N PHE A 95 -0.97 3.99 3.62
CA PHE A 95 -1.51 5.00 2.72
C PHE A 95 -0.66 4.99 1.46
N PHE A 96 -1.27 4.64 0.32
CA PHE A 96 -0.59 4.42 -0.95
C PHE A 96 -1.37 5.09 -2.08
N VAL A 97 -0.71 5.88 -2.92
CA VAL A 97 -1.34 6.57 -4.06
C VAL A 97 -0.56 6.30 -5.33
N LEU A 98 -1.27 5.86 -6.36
CA LEU A 98 -0.72 5.58 -7.69
C LEU A 98 -1.80 5.63 -8.77
N SER A 99 -1.39 5.80 -10.02
CA SER A 99 -2.32 5.60 -11.13
C SER A 99 -2.69 4.11 -11.30
N ARG A 100 -3.92 3.82 -11.69
CA ARG A 100 -4.38 2.46 -12.04
C ARG A 100 -3.49 1.84 -13.12
N GLN A 101 -3.06 2.64 -14.10
CA GLN A 101 -2.13 2.18 -15.13
C GLN A 101 -0.80 1.68 -14.54
N VAL A 102 -0.25 2.36 -13.52
CA VAL A 102 0.96 1.90 -12.81
C VAL A 102 0.67 0.58 -12.10
N PHE A 103 -0.44 0.49 -11.36
CA PHE A 103 -0.84 -0.72 -10.66
C PHE A 103 -0.98 -1.93 -11.59
N GLU A 104 -1.71 -1.77 -12.69
CA GLU A 104 -1.90 -2.81 -13.72
C GLU A 104 -0.58 -3.20 -14.40
N SER A 105 0.31 -2.22 -14.67
CA SER A 105 1.61 -2.50 -15.29
C SER A 105 2.56 -3.32 -14.40
N LEU A 106 2.34 -3.28 -13.09
CA LEU A 106 3.06 -4.06 -12.08
C LEU A 106 2.39 -5.42 -11.81
N GLY A 107 1.16 -5.63 -12.30
CA GLY A 107 0.41 -6.86 -12.12
C GLY A 107 -0.29 -6.99 -10.77
N GLY A 108 -0.51 -5.88 -10.06
CA GLY A 108 -1.07 -5.87 -8.71
C GLY A 108 -0.09 -6.32 -7.61
N PHE A 109 -0.62 -6.56 -6.42
CA PHE A 109 0.14 -7.13 -5.29
C PHE A 109 0.34 -8.64 -5.48
N ASP A 110 1.50 -9.17 -5.05
CA ASP A 110 1.79 -10.60 -5.13
C ASP A 110 1.03 -11.38 -4.04
N GLU A 111 -0.10 -11.99 -4.43
CA GLU A 111 -1.01 -12.74 -3.55
C GLU A 111 -0.38 -13.95 -2.84
N ARG A 112 0.82 -14.37 -3.25
CA ARG A 112 1.58 -15.42 -2.56
C ARG A 112 2.13 -14.94 -1.21
N LEU A 113 2.22 -13.63 -1.02
CA LEU A 113 2.72 -12.99 0.19
C LEU A 113 1.57 -12.59 1.10
N ASN A 114 1.49 -13.24 2.26
CA ASN A 114 0.61 -12.82 3.35
C ASN A 114 1.28 -11.75 4.25
N HIS A 115 2.51 -11.36 3.91
CA HIS A 115 3.35 -10.41 4.63
C HIS A 115 4.47 -9.92 3.70
N MET A 116 4.87 -8.65 3.84
CA MET A 116 5.84 -7.95 2.98
C MET A 116 5.38 -7.80 1.52
N GLU A 117 4.08 -7.81 1.27
CA GLU A 117 3.49 -7.59 -0.04
C GLU A 117 3.74 -6.17 -0.56
N ASP A 118 3.76 -5.19 0.35
CA ASP A 118 4.11 -3.79 0.07
C ASP A 118 5.58 -3.63 -0.33
N THR A 119 6.46 -4.34 0.37
CA THR A 119 7.90 -4.43 0.10
C THR A 119 8.12 -5.03 -1.29
N GLU A 120 7.46 -6.14 -1.61
CA GLU A 120 7.53 -6.77 -2.93
C GLU A 120 7.09 -5.81 -4.03
N PHE A 121 5.96 -5.14 -3.84
CA PHE A 121 5.41 -4.19 -4.80
C PHE A 121 6.38 -3.02 -5.04
N CYS A 122 6.95 -2.45 -3.98
CA CYS A 122 7.95 -1.39 -4.07
C CYS A 122 9.22 -1.83 -4.80
N LEU A 123 9.74 -3.03 -4.49
CA LEU A 123 10.92 -3.57 -5.16
C LEU A 123 10.64 -3.86 -6.65
N HIS A 124 9.42 -4.31 -6.97
CA HIS A 124 9.01 -4.51 -8.35
C HIS A 124 8.94 -3.17 -9.10
N ALA A 125 8.34 -2.15 -8.50
CA ALA A 125 8.24 -0.80 -9.05
C ALA A 125 9.64 -0.21 -9.34
N LEU A 126 10.56 -0.29 -8.37
CA LEU A 126 11.95 0.16 -8.56
C LEU A 126 12.64 -0.58 -9.71
N ASN A 127 12.47 -1.90 -9.82
CA ASN A 127 13.03 -2.69 -10.93
C ASN A 127 12.47 -2.35 -12.30
N LYS A 128 11.25 -1.79 -12.34
CA LYS A 128 10.63 -1.27 -13.56
C LYS A 128 11.01 0.18 -13.84
N GLY A 129 11.84 0.79 -12.99
CA GLY A 129 12.34 2.16 -13.13
C GLY A 129 11.36 3.23 -12.66
N LEU A 130 10.40 2.87 -11.81
CA LEU A 130 9.46 3.82 -11.21
C LEU A 130 10.11 4.56 -10.03
N GLU A 131 9.62 5.76 -9.79
CA GLU A 131 9.96 6.60 -8.64
C GLU A 131 9.09 6.19 -7.44
N LEU A 132 9.70 6.05 -6.26
CA LEU A 132 9.01 5.94 -4.99
C LEU A 132 9.14 7.27 -4.24
N ARG A 133 8.01 7.81 -3.78
CA ARG A 133 7.98 9.00 -2.95
C ARG A 133 7.46 8.67 -1.55
N GLY A 134 8.36 8.77 -0.58
CA GLY A 134 8.04 8.65 0.84
C GLY A 134 7.30 9.88 1.36
N LEU A 135 6.33 9.62 2.23
CA LEU A 135 5.67 10.58 3.09
C LEU A 135 6.06 10.25 4.55
N PRO A 136 6.35 11.26 5.38
CA PRO A 136 6.62 11.04 6.80
C PRO A 136 5.46 10.28 7.46
N ARG A 137 5.78 9.25 8.26
CA ARG A 137 4.77 8.39 8.89
C ARG A 137 3.82 9.15 9.84
N ASP A 138 4.29 10.24 10.44
CA ASP A 138 3.54 11.13 11.32
C ASP A 138 2.63 12.12 10.57
N SER A 139 2.56 12.04 9.24
CA SER A 139 1.65 12.87 8.43
C SER A 139 0.18 12.44 8.55
N ILE A 140 -0.09 11.26 9.09
CA ILE A 140 -1.43 10.73 9.36
C ILE A 140 -1.49 10.16 10.78
N HIS A 141 -2.69 10.02 11.32
CA HIS A 141 -2.90 9.33 12.59
C HIS A 141 -3.09 7.83 12.34
N HIS A 142 -2.42 7.00 13.14
CA HIS A 142 -2.57 5.54 13.12
C HIS A 142 -3.07 5.11 14.50
N GLU A 143 -4.26 4.51 14.54
CA GLU A 143 -4.83 3.94 15.76
C GLU A 143 -4.05 2.66 16.12
N GLU A 144 -3.25 2.73 17.18
CA GLU A 144 -2.51 1.57 17.67
C GLU A 144 -3.48 0.54 18.26
N HIS A 145 -3.79 -0.49 17.47
CA HIS A 145 -4.38 -1.71 18.01
C HIS A 145 -3.29 -2.69 18.43
N GLU A 146 -3.60 -3.60 19.37
CA GLU A 146 -2.73 -4.74 19.69
C GLU A 146 -2.54 -5.58 18.42
N SER A 147 -1.52 -5.25 17.63
CA SER A 147 -1.18 -6.05 16.47
C SER A 147 -0.72 -7.40 17.02
N VAL A 148 -1.40 -8.47 16.62
CA VAL A 148 -0.79 -9.80 16.71
C VAL A 148 0.44 -9.72 15.83
N GLY A 149 1.61 -9.57 16.47
CA GLY A 149 2.88 -9.38 15.78
C GLY A 149 3.02 -10.43 14.66
N GLN A 150 3.46 -9.98 13.50
CA GLN A 150 3.63 -10.84 12.34
C GLN A 150 4.59 -11.98 12.71
N GLY A 151 4.24 -13.21 12.32
CA GLY A 151 4.99 -14.39 12.76
C GLY A 151 6.39 -14.41 12.15
N THR A 152 7.43 -14.54 12.99
CA THR A 152 8.85 -14.58 12.57
C THR A 152 9.12 -15.51 11.39
N LEU A 153 8.44 -16.66 11.33
CA LEU A 153 8.57 -17.61 10.22
C LEU A 153 8.08 -17.03 8.88
N GLN A 154 6.96 -16.30 8.87
CA GLN A 154 6.40 -15.68 7.67
C GLN A 154 7.33 -14.57 7.17
N THR A 155 7.89 -13.75 8.06
CA THR A 155 8.89 -12.73 7.72
C THR A 155 10.13 -13.35 7.11
N LEU A 156 10.66 -14.44 7.69
CA LEU A 156 11.83 -15.14 7.12
C LEU A 156 11.51 -15.78 5.75
N GLN A 157 10.33 -16.35 5.58
CA GLN A 157 9.89 -16.93 4.30
C GLN A 157 9.75 -15.86 3.22
N ALA A 158 9.08 -14.74 3.52
CA ALA A 158 8.93 -13.61 2.61
C ALA A 158 10.29 -13.01 2.27
N THR A 159 11.16 -12.82 3.26
CA THR A 159 12.53 -12.30 3.05
C THR A 159 13.34 -13.20 2.12
N ALA A 160 13.30 -14.52 2.32
CA ALA A 160 14.01 -15.47 1.47
C ALA A 160 13.48 -15.43 0.03
N TYR A 161 12.16 -15.38 -0.13
CA TYR A 161 11.50 -15.22 -1.43
C TYR A 161 11.96 -13.94 -2.14
N LEU A 162 11.92 -12.81 -1.46
CA LEU A 162 12.33 -11.51 -2.00
C LEU A 162 13.82 -11.48 -2.33
N CYS A 163 14.69 -12.08 -1.52
CA CYS A 163 16.12 -12.17 -1.82
C CYS A 163 16.41 -12.99 -3.09
N VAL A 164 15.63 -14.05 -3.35
CA VAL A 164 15.76 -14.85 -4.57
C VAL A 164 15.24 -14.08 -5.79
N ARG A 165 14.08 -13.41 -5.66
CA ARG A 165 13.45 -12.67 -6.76
C ARG A 165 14.18 -11.37 -7.11
N TYR A 166 14.74 -10.71 -6.10
CA TYR A 166 15.35 -9.39 -6.16
C TYR A 166 16.75 -9.38 -5.52
N PRO A 167 17.71 -10.17 -6.05
CA PRO A 167 19.01 -10.41 -5.42
C PRO A 167 19.83 -9.14 -5.19
N GLN A 168 19.66 -8.10 -6.02
CA GLN A 168 20.31 -6.81 -5.86
C GLN A 168 19.87 -6.04 -4.61
N TYR A 169 18.71 -6.35 -4.04
CA TYR A 169 18.18 -5.75 -2.81
C TYR A 169 18.39 -6.64 -1.57
N ALA A 170 18.90 -7.87 -1.75
CA ALA A 170 19.09 -8.83 -0.66
C ALA A 170 19.92 -8.27 0.52
N PRO A 171 21.02 -7.49 0.33
CA PRO A 171 21.74 -6.91 1.45
C PRO A 171 20.89 -5.99 2.33
N SER A 172 20.05 -5.15 1.72
CA SER A 172 19.15 -4.23 2.44
C SER A 172 18.02 -4.99 3.14
N LEU A 173 17.43 -5.98 2.47
CA LEU A 173 16.38 -6.83 3.03
C LEU A 173 16.87 -7.61 4.25
N LEU A 174 18.03 -8.25 4.15
CA LEU A 174 18.61 -9.00 5.28
C LEU A 174 18.98 -8.07 6.44
N LYS A 175 19.46 -6.85 6.14
CA LYS A 175 19.78 -5.86 7.18
C LYS A 175 18.52 -5.40 7.92
N GLY A 176 17.42 -5.11 7.22
CA GLY A 176 16.17 -4.65 7.85
C GLY A 176 15.58 -5.70 8.77
N VAL A 177 15.54 -6.97 8.33
CA VAL A 177 14.97 -8.08 9.11
C VAL A 177 15.79 -8.43 10.35
N LEU A 178 17.10 -8.15 10.36
CA LEU A 178 17.95 -8.36 11.54
C LEU A 178 17.79 -7.27 12.62
N ASN A 179 17.08 -6.18 12.33
CA ASN A 179 16.78 -5.12 13.30
C ASN A 179 15.39 -5.29 13.95
N PHE A 180 14.65 -6.35 13.61
CA PHE A 180 13.37 -6.75 14.20
C PHE A 180 13.52 -7.49 15.54
#